data_AF-A0A523UY87-F1
#
_entry.id   AF-A0A523UY87-F1
#
_cell.length_a   1.000
_cell.length_b   1.000
_cell.length_c   1.000
_cell.angle_alpha   90.00
_cell.angle_beta   90.00
_cell.angle_gamma   90.00
#
_symmetry.space_group_name_H-M   'P 1'
#
loop_
_entity.id
_entity.type
_entity.pdbx_description
1 polymer ?
#
loop_
_entity_poly.entity_id
_entity_poly.type
_entity_poly.pdbx_seq_one_letter_code
_entity_poly.pdbx_strand_id
1 'polypeptide(L)'
;MSEEDKRTAVGMSVTLSVQLIGAALAMLTIEAAYVAFVLASRDITGLFVLFGFVTAILFILSIVIAGLGITESRNSGYSGSWRLDVGRKFFNWQAILCLLGLVFLSFTFITGIGAGAPEIESRFSELEERMSSVESRLDSLSSEIGAMQHGPDSTETEINRSSP
;
A
#
# COMPACT_ATOMS: atom_id res chain seq x y z
N MET A 1 5.01 2.80 -45.01
CA MET A 1 5.20 1.96 -43.80
C MET A 1 5.20 0.52 -44.25
N SER A 2 6.28 -0.21 -43.99
CA SER A 2 6.42 -1.61 -44.40
C SER A 2 5.45 -2.51 -43.61
N GLU A 3 5.13 -3.69 -44.13
CA GLU A 3 4.33 -4.69 -43.37
C GLU A 3 5.06 -5.14 -42.09
N GLU A 4 6.40 -5.12 -42.11
CA GLU A 4 7.24 -5.43 -40.96
C GLU A 4 7.13 -4.34 -39.87
N ASP A 5 7.05 -3.06 -40.26
CA ASP A 5 6.81 -1.95 -39.35
C ASP A 5 5.42 -2.09 -38.68
N LYS A 6 4.40 -2.49 -39.46
CA LYS A 6 3.02 -2.69 -38.96
C LYS A 6 2.97 -3.83 -37.95
N ARG A 7 3.59 -4.97 -38.27
CA ARG A 7 3.68 -6.13 -37.37
C ARG A 7 4.38 -5.75 -36.07
N THR A 8 5.48 -5.00 -36.16
CA THR A 8 6.23 -4.53 -35.00
C THR A 8 5.37 -3.62 -34.12
N ALA A 9 4.67 -2.65 -34.70
CA ALA A 9 3.79 -1.74 -33.97
C ALA A 9 2.62 -2.45 -33.26
N VAL A 10 1.99 -3.44 -33.92
CA VAL A 10 0.95 -4.28 -33.29
C VAL A 10 1.55 -5.10 -32.15
N GLY A 11 2.73 -5.69 -32.34
CA GLY A 11 3.45 -6.42 -31.30
C GLY A 11 3.79 -5.57 -30.08
N MET A 12 4.19 -4.31 -30.28
CA MET A 12 4.42 -3.35 -29.20
C MET A 12 3.13 -3.06 -28.43
N SER A 13 2.00 -2.87 -29.14
CA SER A 13 0.70 -2.60 -28.52
C SER A 13 0.21 -3.78 -27.66
N VAL A 14 0.37 -5.00 -28.15
CA VAL A 14 0.05 -6.24 -27.39
C VAL A 14 0.94 -6.35 -26.16
N THR A 15 2.25 -6.11 -26.29
CA THR A 15 3.19 -6.13 -25.17
C THR A 15 2.79 -5.15 -24.07
N LEU A 16 2.47 -3.90 -24.44
CA LEU A 16 1.99 -2.89 -23.49
C LEU A 16 0.69 -3.31 -22.80
N SER A 17 -0.25 -3.89 -23.55
CA SER A 17 -1.49 -4.44 -23.00
C SER A 17 -1.22 -5.53 -21.95
N VAL A 18 -0.28 -6.44 -22.21
CA VAL A 18 0.09 -7.51 -21.26
C VAL A 18 0.72 -6.94 -19.98
N GLN A 19 1.56 -5.91 -20.09
CA GLN A 19 2.10 -5.20 -18.91
C GLN A 19 0.99 -4.55 -18.08
N LEU A 20 0.01 -3.93 -18.74
CA LEU A 20 -1.18 -3.37 -18.08
C LEU A 20 -2.04 -4.45 -17.39
N ILE A 21 -2.19 -5.64 -17.97
CA ILE A 21 -2.85 -6.77 -17.29
C ILE A 21 -2.10 -7.14 -16.01
N GLY A 22 -0.77 -7.26 -16.09
CA GLY A 22 0.08 -7.55 -14.92
C GLY A 22 -0.08 -6.50 -13.82
N ALA A 23 -0.09 -5.21 -14.19
CA ALA A 23 -0.35 -4.12 -13.26
C ALA A 23 -1.75 -4.22 -12.64
N ALA A 24 -2.80 -4.46 -13.43
CA ALA A 24 -4.17 -4.59 -12.93
C ALA A 24 -4.32 -5.76 -11.93
N LEU A 25 -3.66 -6.90 -12.17
CA LEU A 25 -3.64 -8.03 -11.23
C LEU A 25 -2.91 -7.69 -9.92
N ALA A 26 -1.79 -6.96 -10.00
CA ALA A 26 -1.10 -6.47 -8.81
C ALA A 26 -1.99 -5.51 -8.00
N MET A 27 -2.69 -4.59 -8.67
CA MET A 27 -3.62 -3.66 -8.00
C MET A 27 -4.80 -4.39 -7.36
N LEU A 28 -5.36 -5.42 -8.00
CA LEU A 28 -6.40 -6.28 -7.39
C LEU A 28 -5.89 -6.98 -6.13
N THR A 29 -4.64 -7.42 -6.13
CA THR A 29 -4.02 -8.05 -4.95
C THR A 29 -3.86 -7.06 -3.81
N ILE A 30 -3.39 -5.84 -4.11
CA ILE A 30 -3.28 -4.75 -3.14
C ILE A 30 -4.65 -4.42 -2.55
N GLU A 31 -5.67 -4.27 -3.40
CA GLU A 31 -7.03 -3.96 -2.99
C GLU A 31 -7.62 -5.05 -2.10
N ALA A 32 -7.47 -6.33 -2.48
CA ALA A 32 -7.95 -7.44 -1.67
C ALA A 32 -7.30 -7.48 -0.28
N ALA A 33 -5.98 -7.24 -0.20
CA ALA A 33 -5.26 -7.16 1.06
C ALA A 33 -5.72 -5.97 1.91
N TYR A 34 -5.92 -4.80 1.28
CA TYR A 34 -6.38 -3.59 1.95
C TYR A 34 -7.82 -3.73 2.48
N VAL A 35 -8.74 -4.28 1.67
CA VAL A 35 -10.11 -4.58 2.09
C VAL A 35 -10.12 -5.57 3.25
N ALA A 36 -9.33 -6.65 3.18
CA ALA A 36 -9.22 -7.60 4.29
C ALA A 36 -8.73 -6.94 5.58
N PHE A 37 -7.75 -6.02 5.49
CA PHE A 37 -7.26 -5.25 6.62
C PHE A 37 -8.33 -4.34 7.24
N VAL A 38 -9.01 -3.54 6.43
CA VAL A 38 -10.06 -2.61 6.91
C VAL A 38 -11.25 -3.35 7.49
N LEU A 39 -11.65 -4.48 6.88
CA LEU A 39 -12.72 -5.33 7.42
C LEU A 39 -12.39 -5.88 8.81
N ALA A 40 -11.11 -6.10 9.13
CA ALA A 40 -10.69 -6.56 10.44
C ALA A 40 -10.84 -5.48 11.54
N SER A 41 -10.75 -4.19 11.17
CA SER A 41 -10.86 -3.04 12.08
C SER A 41 -12.29 -2.69 12.52
N ARG A 42 -13.31 -3.47 12.10
CA ARG A 42 -14.73 -3.41 12.51
C ARG A 42 -15.52 -2.13 12.19
N ASP A 43 -14.91 -0.99 11.89
CA ASP A 43 -15.59 0.24 11.46
C ASP A 43 -15.69 0.34 9.92
N ILE A 44 -16.69 -0.33 9.35
CA ILE A 44 -16.87 -0.39 7.89
C ILE A 44 -17.89 0.66 7.44
N THR A 45 -17.43 1.65 6.67
CA THR A 45 -18.32 2.61 6.01
C THR A 45 -18.93 1.98 4.74
N GLY A 46 -20.24 2.11 4.52
CA GLY A 46 -20.88 1.55 3.31
C GLY A 46 -20.27 2.06 1.98
N LEU A 47 -19.79 3.30 1.96
CA LEU A 47 -19.07 3.87 0.81
C LEU A 47 -17.75 3.17 0.51
N PHE A 48 -17.03 2.71 1.54
CA PHE A 48 -15.78 1.96 1.38
C PHE A 48 -16.03 0.66 0.61
N VAL A 49 -17.04 -0.12 1.01
CA VAL A 49 -17.39 -1.38 0.35
C VAL A 49 -17.85 -1.14 -1.08
N LEU A 50 -18.64 -0.08 -1.31
CA LEU A 50 -19.08 0.29 -2.65
C LEU A 50 -17.90 0.62 -3.57
N PHE A 51 -17.00 1.51 -3.14
CA PHE A 51 -15.84 1.91 -3.93
C PHE A 51 -14.86 0.75 -4.14
N GLY A 52 -14.63 -0.10 -3.13
CA GLY A 52 -13.78 -1.27 -3.29
C GLY A 52 -14.33 -2.28 -4.29
N PHE A 53 -15.64 -2.53 -4.26
CA PHE A 53 -16.29 -3.42 -5.24
C PHE A 53 -16.23 -2.85 -6.66
N VAL A 54 -16.49 -1.54 -6.83
CA VAL A 54 -16.37 -0.88 -8.13
C VAL A 54 -14.93 -0.93 -8.65
N THR A 55 -13.95 -0.71 -7.78
CA THR A 55 -12.51 -0.81 -8.11
C THR A 55 -12.17 -2.20 -8.65
N ALA A 56 -12.59 -3.26 -7.95
CA ALA A 56 -12.35 -4.63 -8.38
C ALA A 56 -12.98 -4.92 -9.75
N ILE A 57 -14.23 -4.50 -9.97
CA ILE A 57 -14.91 -4.64 -11.27
C ILE A 57 -14.15 -3.93 -12.38
N LEU A 58 -13.69 -2.70 -12.17
CA LEU A 58 -12.98 -1.93 -13.19
C LEU A 58 -11.68 -2.61 -13.63
N PHE A 59 -10.90 -3.17 -12.70
CA PHE A 59 -9.71 -3.93 -13.04
C PHE A 59 -10.03 -5.24 -13.75
N ILE A 60 -11.06 -5.98 -13.32
CA ILE A 60 -11.49 -7.21 -14.00
C ILE A 60 -11.94 -6.92 -15.43
N LEU A 61 -12.77 -5.89 -15.64
CA LEU A 61 -13.22 -5.48 -16.97
C LEU A 61 -12.05 -5.03 -17.85
N SER A 62 -11.08 -4.31 -17.30
CA SER A 62 -9.85 -3.94 -17.99
C SER A 62 -9.11 -5.18 -18.51
N ILE A 63 -8.92 -6.20 -17.68
CA ILE A 63 -8.25 -7.46 -18.05
C ILE A 63 -9.03 -8.22 -19.14
N VAL A 64 -10.35 -8.30 -19.03
CA VAL A 64 -11.19 -8.98 -20.03
C VAL A 64 -11.11 -8.27 -21.38
N ILE A 65 -11.23 -6.94 -21.40
CA ILE A 65 -11.11 -6.15 -22.63
C ILE A 65 -9.71 -6.29 -23.26
N ALA A 66 -8.66 -6.35 -22.44
CA ALA A 66 -7.31 -6.61 -22.90
C ALA A 66 -7.22 -7.95 -23.65
N GLY A 67 -7.79 -9.01 -23.08
CA GLY A 67 -7.85 -10.34 -23.68
C GLY A 67 -8.59 -10.38 -25.02
N LEU A 68 -9.70 -9.63 -25.13
CA LEU A 68 -10.43 -9.45 -26.39
C LEU A 68 -9.58 -8.71 -27.44
N GLY A 69 -8.89 -7.64 -27.03
CA GLY A 69 -7.98 -6.89 -27.90
C GLY A 69 -6.84 -7.75 -28.46
N ILE A 70 -6.20 -8.56 -27.60
CA ILE A 70 -5.13 -9.49 -28.01
C ILE A 70 -5.67 -10.54 -28.98
N THR A 71 -6.86 -11.09 -28.72
CA THR A 71 -7.49 -12.10 -29.59
C THR A 71 -7.75 -11.54 -30.98
N GLU A 72 -8.25 -10.31 -31.05
CA GLU A 72 -8.52 -9.62 -32.30
C GLU A 72 -7.23 -9.34 -33.08
N SER A 73 -6.20 -8.77 -32.42
CA SER A 73 -4.89 -8.53 -33.05
C SER A 73 -4.23 -9.82 -33.53
N ARG A 74 -4.39 -10.93 -32.80
CA ARG A 74 -3.89 -12.26 -33.18
C ARG A 74 -4.59 -12.78 -34.43
N ASN A 75 -5.93 -12.69 -34.48
CA ASN A 75 -6.71 -13.18 -35.61
C ASN A 75 -6.37 -12.41 -36.90
N SER A 76 -6.18 -11.08 -36.82
CA SER A 76 -5.70 -10.30 -37.96
C SER A 76 -4.27 -10.67 -38.38
N GLY A 77 -3.38 -10.94 -37.42
CA GLY A 77 -2.04 -11.45 -37.71
C GLY A 77 -2.04 -12.79 -38.48
N TYR A 78 -2.93 -13.73 -38.13
CA TYR A 78 -3.09 -14.99 -38.87
C TYR A 78 -3.65 -14.81 -40.28
N SER A 79 -4.48 -13.80 -40.50
CA SER A 79 -5.03 -13.49 -41.83
C SER A 79 -4.02 -12.81 -42.78
N GLY A 80 -2.80 -12.54 -42.31
CA GLY A 80 -1.77 -11.82 -43.07
C GLY A 80 -2.04 -10.32 -43.22
N SER A 81 -3.06 -9.78 -42.55
CA SER A 81 -3.40 -8.35 -42.61
C SER A 81 -3.02 -7.65 -41.29
N TRP A 82 -1.79 -7.11 -41.23
CA TRP A 82 -1.30 -6.37 -40.06
C TRP A 82 -1.89 -4.96 -40.06
N ARG A 83 -3.04 -4.81 -39.44
CA ARG A 83 -3.77 -3.54 -39.33
C ARG A 83 -3.52 -2.90 -37.97
N LEU A 84 -3.10 -1.63 -37.96
CA LEU A 84 -2.80 -0.85 -36.73
C LEU A 84 -4.05 -0.46 -35.94
N ASP A 85 -5.18 -0.44 -36.62
CA ASP A 85 -6.49 -0.07 -36.12
C ASP A 85 -7.18 -1.24 -35.40
N VAL A 86 -6.73 -2.47 -35.64
CA VAL A 86 -7.23 -3.68 -34.99
C VAL A 86 -6.72 -3.75 -33.55
N GLY A 87 -7.61 -3.96 -32.59
CA GLY A 87 -7.25 -4.02 -31.18
C GLY A 87 -7.12 -2.66 -30.49
N ARG A 88 -6.81 -1.58 -31.24
CA ARG A 88 -6.58 -0.23 -30.69
C ARG A 88 -7.72 0.27 -29.80
N LYS A 89 -8.97 0.05 -30.22
CA LYS A 89 -10.15 0.45 -29.43
C LYS A 89 -10.21 -0.29 -28.10
N PHE A 90 -9.92 -1.60 -28.10
CA PHE A 90 -9.90 -2.41 -26.89
C PHE A 90 -8.76 -2.00 -25.95
N PHE A 91 -7.55 -1.82 -26.47
CA PHE A 91 -6.40 -1.39 -25.65
C PHE A 91 -6.60 0.00 -25.04
N ASN A 92 -7.23 0.93 -25.78
CA ASN A 92 -7.55 2.24 -25.22
C ASN A 92 -8.61 2.14 -24.11
N TRP A 93 -9.65 1.31 -24.31
CA TRP A 93 -10.65 1.06 -23.27
C TRP A 93 -10.08 0.37 -22.04
N GLN A 94 -9.16 -0.59 -22.21
CA GLN A 94 -8.40 -1.20 -21.13
C GLN A 94 -7.65 -0.14 -20.32
N ALA A 95 -6.89 0.73 -20.99
CA ALA A 95 -6.13 1.78 -20.31
C ALA A 95 -7.03 2.75 -19.53
N ILE A 96 -8.16 3.17 -20.12
CA ILE A 96 -9.14 4.03 -19.46
C ILE A 96 -9.75 3.35 -18.22
N LEU A 97 -10.17 2.09 -18.34
CA LEU A 97 -10.71 1.34 -17.20
C LEU A 97 -9.69 1.12 -16.10
N CYS A 98 -8.43 0.85 -16.47
CA CYS A 98 -7.33 0.71 -15.52
C CYS A 98 -7.08 2.02 -14.75
N LEU A 99 -7.07 3.16 -15.46
CA LEU A 99 -6.90 4.46 -14.85
C LEU A 99 -8.08 4.83 -13.95
N LEU A 100 -9.31 4.53 -14.39
CA LEU A 100 -10.50 4.72 -13.57
C LEU A 100 -10.45 3.85 -12.32
N GLY A 101 -10.00 2.59 -12.44
CA GLY A 101 -9.76 1.69 -11.32
C GLY A 101 -8.80 2.29 -10.29
N LEU A 102 -7.70 2.92 -10.72
CA LEU A 102 -6.76 3.61 -9.82
C LEU A 102 -7.37 4.82 -9.10
N VAL A 103 -8.22 5.58 -9.79
CA VAL A 103 -8.94 6.71 -9.19
C VAL A 103 -9.90 6.21 -8.11
N PHE A 104 -10.69 5.17 -8.41
CA PHE A 104 -11.62 4.57 -7.45
C PHE A 104 -10.89 3.93 -6.26
N LEU A 105 -9.77 3.25 -6.52
CA LEU A 105 -8.90 2.72 -5.48
C LEU A 105 -8.44 3.82 -4.52
N SER A 106 -8.05 4.98 -5.05
CA SER A 106 -7.63 6.13 -4.23
C SER A 106 -8.77 6.61 -3.32
N PHE A 107 -10.02 6.61 -3.81
CA PHE A 107 -11.19 6.89 -2.98
C PHE A 107 -11.45 5.80 -1.93
N THR A 108 -11.24 4.53 -2.27
CA THR A 108 -11.31 3.42 -1.30
C THR A 108 -10.30 3.64 -0.16
N PHE A 109 -9.07 4.03 -0.47
CA PHE A 109 -8.07 4.36 0.56
C PHE A 109 -8.50 5.52 1.46
N ILE A 110 -8.98 6.62 0.87
CA ILE A 110 -9.42 7.80 1.65
C ILE A 110 -10.59 7.44 2.58
N THR A 111 -11.57 6.69 2.07
CA THR A 111 -12.75 6.28 2.85
C THR A 111 -12.42 5.21 3.90
N GLY A 112 -11.41 4.37 3.66
CA GLY A 112 -10.95 3.36 4.63
C GLY A 112 -10.07 3.93 5.74
N ILE A 113 -9.23 4.95 5.47
CA ILE A 113 -8.40 5.62 6.50
C ILE A 113 -9.27 6.36 7.53
N GLY A 114 -10.41 6.90 7.11
CA GLY A 114 -11.38 7.55 8.01
C GLY A 114 -11.87 6.66 9.16
N ALA A 115 -11.73 5.33 9.04
CA ALA A 115 -12.07 4.37 10.08
C ALA A 115 -10.91 4.04 11.05
N GLY A 116 -9.64 4.28 10.67
CA GLY A 116 -8.46 3.83 11.43
C GLY A 116 -7.66 4.90 12.17
N ALA A 117 -7.88 6.19 11.85
CA ALA A 117 -7.17 7.29 12.51
C ALA A 117 -7.33 7.33 14.05
N PRO A 118 -8.52 7.13 14.65
CA PRO A 118 -8.67 7.27 16.10
C PRO A 118 -8.04 6.13 16.91
N GLU A 119 -7.88 4.93 16.34
CA GLU A 119 -7.26 3.79 17.04
C GLU A 119 -5.73 3.88 17.07
N ILE A 120 -5.12 4.44 16.04
CA ILE A 120 -3.68 4.73 16.03
C ILE A 120 -3.37 5.88 17.00
N GLU A 121 -4.21 6.92 17.03
CA GLU A 121 -4.09 8.04 17.96
C GLU A 121 -4.17 7.56 19.42
N SER A 122 -5.14 6.69 19.75
CA SER A 122 -5.31 6.19 21.12
C SER A 122 -4.15 5.31 21.59
N ARG A 123 -3.62 4.45 20.72
CA ARG A 123 -2.43 3.65 21.03
C ARG A 123 -1.18 4.50 21.14
N PHE A 124 -1.09 5.59 20.39
CA PHE A 124 0.00 6.54 20.51
C PHE A 124 -0.06 7.30 21.84
N SER A 125 -1.25 7.75 22.26
CA SER A 125 -1.47 8.35 23.58
C SER A 125 -1.15 7.39 24.74
N GLU A 126 -1.55 6.12 24.65
CA GLU A 126 -1.20 5.10 25.64
C GLU A 126 0.32 4.85 25.70
N LEU A 127 0.98 4.86 24.54
CA LEU A 127 2.44 4.72 24.46
C LEU A 127 3.15 5.92 25.10
N GLU A 128 2.65 7.13 24.88
CA GLU A 128 3.17 8.39 25.44
C GLU A 128 3.04 8.41 26.98
N GLU A 129 1.92 7.95 27.51
CA GLU A 129 1.70 7.81 28.96
C GLU A 129 2.66 6.79 29.57
N ARG A 130 2.88 5.65 28.91
CA ARG A 130 3.86 4.65 29.34
C ARG A 130 5.29 5.17 29.27
N MET A 131 5.62 5.97 28.25
CA MET A 131 6.94 6.56 28.09
C MET A 131 7.24 7.57 29.20
N SER A 132 6.27 8.43 29.54
CA SER A 132 6.36 9.35 30.68
C SER A 132 6.53 8.61 32.02
N SER A 133 5.81 7.50 32.21
CA SER A 133 5.99 6.64 33.39
C SER A 133 7.38 6.01 33.45
N VAL A 134 7.97 5.63 32.31
CA VAL A 134 9.34 5.10 32.27
C VAL A 134 10.35 6.20 32.60
N GLU A 135 10.19 7.40 32.06
CA GLU A 135 11.08 8.54 32.30
C GLU A 135 11.11 8.93 33.79
N SER A 136 9.95 9.04 34.44
CA SER A 136 9.88 9.31 35.89
C SER A 136 10.55 8.23 36.75
N ARG A 137 10.45 6.95 36.35
CA ARG A 137 11.16 5.86 37.04
C ARG A 137 12.67 5.95 36.85
N LEU A 138 13.11 6.41 35.67
CA LEU A 138 14.52 6.59 35.34
C LEU A 138 15.12 7.75 36.16
N ASP A 139 14.38 8.85 36.32
CA ASP A 139 14.75 9.97 37.18
C ASP A 139 14.87 9.55 38.64
N SER A 140 13.89 8.78 39.14
CA SER A 140 13.93 8.23 40.50
C SER A 140 15.16 7.34 40.71
N LEU A 141 15.46 6.44 39.76
CA LEU A 141 16.63 5.57 39.83
C LEU A 141 17.94 6.36 39.75
N SER A 142 17.99 7.41 38.92
CA SER A 142 19.16 8.29 38.81
C SER A 142 19.42 9.02 40.12
N SER A 143 18.36 9.51 40.78
CA SER A 143 18.46 10.15 42.10
C SER A 143 18.93 9.17 43.18
N GLU A 144 18.41 7.94 43.19
CA GLU A 144 18.79 6.90 44.15
C GLU A 144 20.26 6.46 43.96
N ILE A 145 20.70 6.32 42.71
CA ILE A 145 22.11 6.04 42.38
C ILE A 145 23.01 7.21 42.79
N GLY A 146 22.60 8.46 42.55
CA GLY A 146 23.36 9.63 43.00
C GLY A 146 23.50 9.68 44.53
N ALA A 147 22.44 9.34 45.27
CA ALA A 147 22.49 9.22 46.73
C ALA A 147 23.42 8.08 47.18
N MET A 148 23.39 6.93 46.51
CA MET A 148 24.31 5.82 46.78
C MET A 148 25.77 6.17 46.45
N GLN A 149 26.04 7.00 45.46
CA GLN A 149 27.39 7.36 45.03
C GLN A 149 28.05 8.42 45.95
N HIS A 150 27.26 9.23 46.64
CA HIS A 150 27.73 10.14 47.70
C HIS A 150 27.75 9.51 49.11
N GLY A 151 27.08 8.38 49.32
CA GLY A 151 27.15 7.59 50.55
C GLY A 151 28.55 7.10 50.97
N PRO A 152 29.41 6.57 50.08
CA PRO A 152 30.71 5.99 50.49
C PRO A 152 31.71 7.03 51.00
N ASP A 153 31.60 8.30 50.58
CA ASP A 153 32.51 9.37 51.01
C ASP A 153 32.33 9.73 52.50
N SER A 154 31.11 9.54 53.01
CA SER A 154 30.82 9.70 54.45
C SER A 154 31.39 8.55 55.31
N THR A 155 31.49 7.35 54.74
CA THR A 155 32.07 6.19 55.45
C THR A 155 33.59 6.11 55.33
N GLU A 156 34.20 6.55 54.22
CA GLU A 156 35.67 6.64 54.09
C GLU A 156 36.26 7.75 54.98
N THR A 157 35.55 8.86 55.18
CA THR A 157 36.00 9.94 56.08
C THR A 157 35.91 9.56 57.57
N GLU A 158 35.00 8.65 57.97
CA GLU A 158 35.00 8.07 59.31
C GLU A 158 36.11 7.02 59.49
N ILE A 159 36.34 6.16 58.50
CA ILE A 159 37.36 5.10 58.59
C ILE A 159 38.79 5.70 58.62
N ASN A 160 39.08 6.73 57.81
CA ASN A 160 40.38 7.41 57.80
C ASN A 160 40.64 8.24 59.08
N ARG A 161 39.60 8.68 59.80
CA ARG A 161 39.76 9.30 61.13
C ARG A 161 40.03 8.28 62.25
N SER A 162 39.86 6.99 61.99
CA SER A 162 39.95 5.92 63.00
C SER A 162 41.19 5.01 62.89
N SER A 163 42.05 5.22 61.88
CA SER A 163 43.29 4.44 61.69
C SER A 163 44.55 5.29 61.98
N PRO A 164 45.19 5.14 63.16
CA PRO A 164 46.58 5.55 63.40
C PRO A 164 47.62 4.54 62.88
#